data_AF-A0A7L6N5N2-F1
#
_entry.id   AF-A0A7L6N5N2-F1
#
_cell.length_a   1.000
_cell.length_b   1.000
_cell.length_c   1.000
_cell.angle_alpha   90.00
_cell.angle_beta   90.00
_cell.angle_gamma   90.00
#
_symmetry.space_group_name_H-M   'P 1'
#
loop_
_entity.id
_entity.type
_entity.pdbx_description
1 polymer ?
#
loop_
_entity_poly.entity_id
_entity_poly.type
_entity_poly.pdbx_seq_one_letter_code
_entity_poly.pdbx_strand_id
1 'polypeptide(L)'
;MTLAFTFFDGLLLSLLSILFVILIISLIVLAITPLKKLSPQKHQPMTTSKAPIKNQDILDEDMMVAALVASIDYLESTKKEPYLKSIREIKS
;
A
#
# COMPACT_ATOMS: atom_id res chain seq x y z
N MET A 1 -52.55 -17.08 -23.08
CA MET A 1 -51.26 -17.79 -23.16
C MET A 1 -50.06 -16.83 -23.16
N THR A 2 -50.16 -15.69 -23.84
CA THR A 2 -49.09 -14.67 -23.94
C THR A 2 -48.65 -14.02 -22.62
N LEU A 3 -49.58 -13.76 -21.69
CA LEU A 3 -49.26 -13.09 -20.42
C LEU A 3 -48.20 -13.84 -19.59
N ALA A 4 -48.35 -15.16 -19.44
CA ALA A 4 -47.42 -15.98 -18.67
C ALA A 4 -46.01 -16.03 -19.30
N PHE A 5 -45.92 -16.00 -20.63
CA PHE A 5 -44.64 -15.91 -21.33
C PHE A 5 -43.96 -14.56 -21.10
N THR A 6 -44.70 -13.45 -21.17
CA THR A 6 -44.13 -12.10 -20.92
C THR A 6 -43.65 -11.95 -19.48
N PHE A 7 -44.35 -12.52 -18.50
CA PHE A 7 -43.89 -12.55 -17.12
C PHE A 7 -42.60 -13.35 -16.96
N PHE A 8 -42.49 -14.50 -17.62
CA PHE A 8 -41.31 -15.35 -17.56
C PHE A 8 -40.09 -14.68 -18.22
N ASP A 9 -40.29 -14.03 -19.36
CA ASP A 9 -39.24 -13.26 -20.05
C ASP A 9 -38.76 -12.08 -19.19
N GLY A 10 -39.66 -11.34 -18.55
CA GLY A 10 -39.30 -10.26 -17.63
C GLY A 10 -38.51 -10.78 -16.40
N LEU A 11 -38.90 -11.94 -15.88
CA LEU A 11 -38.22 -12.58 -14.76
C LEU A 11 -36.79 -13.01 -15.15
N LEU A 12 -36.63 -13.63 -16.32
CA LEU A 12 -35.33 -14.03 -16.86
C LEU A 12 -34.45 -12.82 -17.13
N LEU A 13 -35.00 -11.75 -17.71
CA LEU A 13 -34.25 -10.54 -18.02
C LEU A 13 -33.75 -9.86 -16.72
N SER A 14 -34.60 -9.78 -15.70
CA SER A 14 -34.24 -9.24 -14.39
C SER A 14 -33.16 -10.08 -13.70
N LEU A 15 -33.28 -11.41 -13.75
CA LEU A 15 -32.30 -12.32 -13.15
C LEU A 15 -30.96 -12.30 -13.89
N LEU A 16 -30.97 -12.15 -15.21
CA LEU A 16 -29.76 -12.00 -16.00
C LEU A 16 -29.09 -10.65 -15.72
N SER A 17 -29.88 -9.58 -15.57
CA SER A 17 -29.37 -8.25 -15.25
C SER A 17 -28.62 -8.22 -13.91
N ILE A 18 -29.21 -8.79 -12.85
CA ILE A 18 -28.56 -8.82 -11.53
C ILE A 18 -27.24 -9.62 -11.58
N LEU A 19 -27.23 -10.73 -12.34
CA LEU A 19 -26.05 -11.55 -12.54
C LEU A 19 -24.92 -10.77 -13.22
N PHE A 20 -25.23 -10.01 -14.28
CA PHE A 20 -24.25 -9.18 -14.97
C PHE A 20 -23.66 -8.09 -14.08
N VAL A 21 -24.48 -7.45 -13.23
CA VAL A 21 -23.99 -6.44 -12.29
C VAL A 21 -22.99 -7.06 -11.30
N ILE A 22 -23.32 -8.22 -10.73
CA ILE A 22 -22.43 -8.95 -9.83
C ILE A 22 -21.13 -9.36 -10.55
N LEU A 23 -21.23 -9.82 -11.80
CA LEU A 23 -20.09 -10.21 -12.61
C LEU A 23 -19.14 -9.03 -12.87
N ILE A 24 -19.69 -7.87 -13.26
CA ILE A 24 -18.89 -6.66 -13.50
C ILE A 24 -18.19 -6.21 -12.22
N ILE A 25 -18.91 -6.16 -11.08
CA ILE A 25 -18.32 -5.78 -9.79
C ILE A 25 -17.20 -6.76 -9.40
N SER A 26 -17.43 -8.06 -9.56
CA SER A 26 -16.42 -9.09 -9.29
C SER A 26 -15.18 -8.92 -10.16
N LEU A 27 -15.36 -8.61 -11.44
CA LEU A 27 -14.26 -8.38 -12.39
C LEU A 27 -13.45 -7.13 -12.02
N ILE A 28 -14.13 -6.05 -11.61
CA ILE A 28 -13.48 -4.83 -11.11
C ILE A 28 -12.66 -5.12 -9.85
N VAL A 29 -13.22 -5.84 -8.89
CA VAL A 29 -12.51 -6.21 -7.65
C VAL A 29 -11.30 -7.11 -7.96
N LEU A 30 -11.47 -8.09 -8.86
CA LEU A 30 -10.40 -8.98 -9.30
C LEU A 30 -9.28 -8.21 -10.01
N ALA A 31 -9.61 -7.18 -10.80
CA ALA A 31 -8.61 -6.32 -11.45
C ALA A 31 -7.85 -5.43 -10.46
N ILE A 32 -8.51 -4.95 -9.40
CA ILE A 32 -7.89 -4.08 -8.39
C ILE A 32 -7.05 -4.87 -7.38
N THR A 33 -7.42 -6.12 -7.09
CA THR A 33 -6.71 -6.99 -6.11
C THR A 33 -5.21 -7.17 -6.41
N PRO A 34 -4.76 -7.49 -7.65
CA PRO A 34 -3.34 -7.58 -7.97
C PRO A 34 -2.66 -6.21 -7.95
N LEU A 35 -3.37 -5.14 -8.32
CA LEU A 35 -2.88 -3.76 -8.21
C LEU A 35 -2.63 -3.36 -6.74
N LYS A 36 -3.45 -3.83 -5.80
CA LYS A 36 -3.24 -3.60 -4.35
C LYS A 36 -2.04 -4.37 -3.80
N LYS A 37 -1.67 -5.51 -4.40
CA LYS A 37 -0.44 -6.26 -4.05
C LYS A 37 0.83 -5.62 -4.62
N LEU A 38 0.71 -4.93 -5.75
CA LEU A 38 1.80 -4.19 -6.40
C LEU A 38 1.90 -2.73 -5.96
N SER A 39 0.83 -2.19 -5.38
CA SER A 39 0.86 -0.94 -4.64
C SER A 39 1.56 -1.22 -3.31
N PRO A 40 2.78 -0.73 -3.07
CA PRO A 40 3.33 -0.74 -1.72
C PRO A 40 2.34 0.06 -0.87
N GLN A 41 1.59 -0.64 -0.04
CA GLN A 41 0.74 -0.04 0.97
C GLN A 41 1.68 0.69 1.93
N LYS A 42 1.99 1.95 1.62
CA LYS A 42 2.73 2.88 2.49
C LYS A 42 1.84 3.31 3.65
N HIS A 43 1.30 2.37 4.41
CA HIS A 43 0.65 2.61 5.69
C HIS A 43 0.76 1.33 6.52
N GLN A 44 1.99 1.00 6.91
CA GLN A 44 2.18 0.23 8.13
C GLN A 44 1.90 1.22 9.28
N PRO A 45 0.97 0.93 10.21
CA PRO A 45 0.85 1.74 11.41
C PRO A 45 2.16 1.55 12.17
N MET A 46 3.02 2.59 12.15
CA MET A 46 4.21 2.66 12.99
C MET A 46 3.78 2.63 14.46
N THR A 47 3.63 1.43 15.02
CA THR A 47 3.69 1.21 16.46
C THR A 47 5.15 1.10 16.86
N THR A 48 5.89 2.19 16.73
CA THR A 48 7.15 2.37 17.44
C THR A 48 7.26 3.84 17.79
N SER A 49 7.29 4.08 19.10
CA SER A 49 7.61 5.33 19.77
C SER A 49 8.43 6.27 18.89
N LYS A 50 7.78 7.33 18.39
CA LYS A 50 8.45 8.48 17.80
C LYS A 50 9.18 9.20 18.94
N ALA A 51 10.38 8.77 19.27
CA ALA A 51 11.32 9.69 19.87
C ALA A 51 11.65 10.69 18.75
N PRO A 52 11.25 11.98 18.86
CA PRO A 52 11.68 12.97 17.89
C PRO A 52 13.20 13.01 17.95
N ILE A 53 13.84 12.86 16.78
CA ILE A 53 15.28 13.13 16.63
C ILE A 53 15.48 14.54 17.20
N LYS A 54 16.24 14.65 18.29
CA LYS A 54 16.60 15.97 18.79
C LYS A 54 17.57 16.53 17.76
N ASN A 55 17.41 17.79 17.35
CA ASN A 55 18.33 18.50 16.44
C ASN A 55 19.81 18.53 16.91
N GLN A 56 20.13 17.91 18.05
CA GLN A 56 21.46 17.75 18.62
C GLN A 56 22.15 16.45 18.17
N ASP A 57 21.45 15.52 17.52
CA ASP A 57 22.01 14.22 17.09
C ASP A 57 22.69 14.29 15.70
N ILE A 58 22.44 15.35 14.92
CA ILE A 58 23.08 15.63 13.62
C ILE A 58 23.76 16.99 13.77
N LEU A 59 25.06 16.98 14.10
CA LEU A 59 25.83 18.19 14.41
C LEU A 59 26.73 18.63 13.26
N ASP A 60 26.91 17.80 12.25
CA ASP A 60 27.88 18.00 11.17
C ASP A 60 27.30 17.67 9.79
N GLU A 61 27.77 18.38 8.77
CA GLU A 61 27.34 18.20 7.38
C GLU A 61 27.77 16.83 6.86
N ASP A 62 28.99 16.41 7.18
CA ASP A 62 29.52 15.11 6.78
C ASP A 62 28.73 13.96 7.41
N MET A 63 28.25 14.13 8.65
CA MET A 63 27.39 13.15 9.32
C MET A 63 26.02 13.01 8.64
N MET A 64 25.46 14.11 8.12
CA MET A 64 24.19 14.08 7.37
C MET A 64 24.35 13.35 6.05
N VAL A 65 25.43 13.63 5.30
CA VAL A 65 25.73 12.94 4.05
C VAL A 65 25.95 11.45 4.30
N ALA A 66 26.70 11.07 5.32
CA ALA A 66 26.94 9.67 5.68
C ALA A 66 25.65 8.93 6.04
N ALA A 67 24.76 9.57 6.80
CA ALA A 67 23.46 9.00 7.16
C ALA A 67 22.59 8.74 5.93
N LEU A 68 22.62 9.66 4.96
CA LEU A 68 21.84 9.57 3.74
C LEU A 68 22.39 8.47 2.82
N VAL A 69 23.70 8.41 2.62
CA VAL A 69 24.37 7.37 1.83
C VAL A 69 24.12 5.99 2.45
N ALA A 70 24.26 5.83 3.77
CA ALA A 70 23.98 4.57 4.46
C ALA A 70 22.50 4.15 4.35
N SER A 71 21.57 5.13 4.34
CA SER A 71 20.15 4.85 4.13
C SER A 71 19.86 4.36 2.71
N ILE A 72 20.52 4.94 1.70
CA ILE A 72 20.38 4.50 0.31
C ILE A 72 20.93 3.07 0.15
N ASP A 73 22.13 2.79 0.65
CA ASP A 73 22.76 1.47 0.54
C ASP A 73 21.94 0.37 1.25
N TYR A 74 21.39 0.69 2.43
CA TYR A 74 20.49 -0.21 3.13
C TYR A 74 19.19 -0.48 2.35
N LEU A 75 18.62 0.56 1.74
CA LEU A 75 17.41 0.42 0.92
C LEU A 75 17.67 -0.46 -0.31
N GLU A 76 18.81 -0.27 -0.98
CA GLU A 76 19.19 -1.04 -2.16
C GLU A 76 19.41 -2.52 -1.84
N SER A 77 20.12 -2.81 -0.75
CA SER A 77 20.43 -4.19 -0.33
C SER A 77 19.22 -4.94 0.24
N THR A 78 18.34 -4.27 0.98
CA THR A 78 17.25 -4.94 1.72
C THR A 78 15.85 -4.74 1.14
N LYS A 79 15.68 -3.76 0.23
CA LYS A 79 14.38 -3.31 -0.31
C LYS A 79 13.36 -2.91 0.77
N LYS A 80 13.83 -2.50 1.95
CA LYS A 80 13.01 -2.03 3.08
C LYS A 80 13.35 -0.58 3.41
N GLU A 81 12.35 0.22 3.75
CA GLU A 81 12.57 1.61 4.19
C GLU A 81 13.39 1.63 5.50
N PRO A 82 14.60 2.21 5.50
CA PRO A 82 15.36 2.36 6.73
C PRO A 82 14.76 3.45 7.62
N TYR A 83 14.95 3.30 8.94
CA TYR A 83 14.72 4.38 9.89
C TYR A 83 15.97 4.57 10.75
N LEU A 84 16.41 5.81 10.86
CA LEU A 84 17.57 6.18 11.66
C LEU A 84 17.20 6.16 13.15
N LYS A 85 17.88 5.34 13.95
CA LYS A 85 17.62 5.23 15.40
C LYS A 85 18.48 6.18 16.24
N SER A 86 19.77 6.25 15.95
CA SER A 86 20.71 7.20 16.58
C SER A 86 22.01 7.26 15.80
N ILE A 87 22.64 8.43 15.75
CA ILE A 87 24.03 8.60 15.30
C ILE A 87 24.82 9.14 16.49
N ARG A 88 25.99 8.53 16.77
CA ARG A 88 26.89 8.97 17.83
C ARG A 88 28.31 9.00 17.29
N GLU A 89 29.03 10.07 17.60
CA GLU A 89 30.47 10.12 17.38
C GLU A 89 31.16 9.13 18.32
N ILE A 90 32.05 8.30 17.78
CA ILE A 90 32.92 7.44 18.58
C ILE A 90 34.26 8.16 18.66
N LYS A 91 34.56 8.75 19.82
CA LYS A 91 35.90 9.29 20.08
C LYS A 91 36.91 8.14 20.10
N SER A 92 37.87 8.21 19.20
CA SER A 92 39.07 7.37 19.21
C SER A 92 40.22 8.06 19.92
#